data_AF-A0A847FMV3-F1
#
_entry.id   AF-A0A847FMV3-F1
#
_cell.length_a   1.000
_cell.length_b   1.000
_cell.length_c   1.000
_cell.angle_alpha   90.00
_cell.angle_beta   90.00
_cell.angle_gamma   90.00
#
_symmetry.space_group_name_H-M   'P 1'
#
loop_
_entity.id
_entity.type
_entity.pdbx_description
1 polymer ?
#
loop_
_entity_poly.entity_id
_entity_poly.type
_entity_poly.pdbx_seq_one_letter_code
_entity_poly.pdbx_strand_id
1 'polypeptide(L)'
;MATTATEMERRWDEFLEEVRLGVTPASFDSWLRGSRALALEGEVLVVGVVHGGAAEWIEKRMLPAQRRALDRYFPGVAVKVRPLHAAGNGNGQGPAPDGQDLPAGEADDEADEAVEFDAVTDPALARFDVSLAGWSKLANYALDFWAELLGPVAFMTWLVIRHEDIRRKKTAWTPTMRYSVSHLAALAAGGNRQAITGVWRTCHAASILKDGKPCARCAERGGQVVEPHVCRYWRPGALDRLHAEGIAIVERRGEGGGTVYRVRVFTLLPLLTPAQVADLGPGSQQRHSRWLLKQNLDTANWERLTVRHLALPAL
;
A
#
# COMPACT_ATOMS: atom_id res chain seq x y z
N MET A 1 -30.13 18.59 34.12
CA MET A 1 -29.17 19.69 34.41
C MET A 1 -28.48 20.04 33.10
N ALA A 2 -28.64 21.27 32.61
CA ALA A 2 -28.03 21.69 31.35
C ALA A 2 -26.51 21.87 31.55
N THR A 3 -25.71 20.91 31.07
CA THR A 3 -24.26 21.04 31.01
C THR A 3 -23.94 22.23 30.10
N THR A 4 -23.36 23.28 30.65
CA THR A 4 -22.94 24.45 29.86
C THR A 4 -21.82 24.06 28.90
N ALA A 5 -21.74 24.69 27.72
CA ALA A 5 -20.75 24.36 26.69
C ALA A 5 -19.31 24.31 27.23
N THR A 6 -18.97 25.23 28.15
CA THR A 6 -17.66 25.29 28.82
C THR A 6 -17.38 24.10 29.74
N GLU A 7 -18.39 23.58 30.44
CA GLU A 7 -18.25 22.39 31.29
C GLU A 7 -18.08 21.11 30.44
N MET A 8 -18.71 21.06 29.27
CA MET A 8 -18.55 19.97 28.31
C MET A 8 -17.16 19.95 27.69
N GLU A 9 -16.64 21.12 27.28
CA GLU A 9 -15.25 21.25 26.79
C GLU A 9 -14.24 20.83 27.86
N ARG A 10 -14.42 21.27 29.11
CA ARG A 10 -13.55 20.90 30.24
C ARG A 10 -13.52 19.38 30.47
N ARG A 11 -14.69 18.72 30.46
CA ARG A 11 -14.79 17.25 30.62
C ARG A 11 -14.17 16.51 29.44
N TRP A 12 -14.28 17.06 28.24
CA TRP A 12 -13.62 16.50 27.06
C TRP A 12 -12.10 16.60 27.17
N ASP A 13 -11.57 17.73 27.62
CA ASP A 13 -10.13 17.90 27.86
C ASP A 13 -9.60 16.95 28.95
N GLU A 14 -10.36 16.75 30.03
CA GLU A 14 -10.02 15.76 31.07
C GLU A 14 -10.03 14.32 30.53
N PHE A 15 -11.03 13.97 29.69
CA PHE A 15 -11.06 12.70 28.98
C PHE A 15 -9.84 12.54 28.06
N LEU A 16 -9.45 13.59 27.34
CA LEU A 16 -8.30 13.57 26.45
C LEU A 16 -7.00 13.32 27.23
N GLU A 17 -6.80 13.94 28.38
CA GLU A 17 -5.62 13.71 29.22
C GLU A 17 -5.59 12.28 29.79
N GLU A 18 -6.73 11.71 30.20
CA GLU A 18 -6.78 10.31 30.63
C GLU A 18 -6.45 9.35 29.47
N VAL A 19 -7.05 9.57 28.28
CA VAL A 19 -6.78 8.73 27.11
C VAL A 19 -5.33 8.85 26.67
N ARG A 20 -4.72 10.04 26.76
CA ARG A 20 -3.32 10.28 26.44
C ARG A 20 -2.35 9.44 27.28
N LEU A 21 -2.72 9.08 28.49
CA LEU A 21 -1.94 8.17 29.35
C LEU A 21 -2.10 6.69 28.94
N GLY A 22 -3.21 6.33 28.30
CA GLY A 22 -3.54 4.97 27.88
C GLY A 22 -3.21 4.63 26.42
N VAL A 23 -2.85 5.62 25.60
CA VAL A 23 -2.49 5.45 24.19
C VAL A 23 -1.12 6.06 23.89
N THR A 24 -0.51 5.63 22.78
CA THR A 24 0.78 6.22 22.38
C THR A 24 0.62 7.70 22.02
N PRO A 25 1.62 8.58 22.28
CA PRO A 25 1.55 9.99 21.90
C PRO A 25 1.25 10.20 20.41
N ALA A 26 1.78 9.34 19.53
CA ALA A 26 1.50 9.40 18.09
C ALA A 26 0.04 9.05 17.74
N SER A 27 -0.57 8.08 18.43
CA SER A 27 -1.99 7.75 18.26
C SER A 27 -2.89 8.86 18.80
N PHE A 28 -2.54 9.45 19.94
CA PHE A 28 -3.24 10.61 20.47
C PHE A 28 -3.15 11.80 19.50
N ASP A 29 -1.95 12.07 19.00
CA ASP A 29 -1.65 13.21 18.13
C ASP A 29 -2.31 13.10 16.75
N SER A 30 -2.47 11.89 16.23
CA SER A 30 -3.07 11.66 14.92
C SER A 30 -4.61 11.72 14.93
N TRP A 31 -5.24 11.37 16.05
CA TRP A 31 -6.69 11.10 16.07
C TRP A 31 -7.48 11.99 17.03
N LEU A 32 -6.89 12.38 18.16
CA LEU A 32 -7.59 13.06 19.25
C LEU A 32 -7.08 14.49 19.50
N ARG A 33 -5.83 14.79 19.10
CA ARG A 33 -5.26 16.14 19.24
C ARG A 33 -6.03 17.14 18.40
N GLY A 34 -6.49 18.20 19.06
CA GLY A 34 -7.32 19.24 18.43
C GLY A 34 -8.79 18.86 18.30
N SER A 35 -9.21 17.69 18.81
CA SER A 35 -10.64 17.38 18.94
C SER A 35 -11.29 18.22 20.04
N ARG A 36 -12.53 18.64 19.84
CA ARG A 36 -13.29 19.44 20.81
C ARG A 36 -14.74 18.99 20.86
N ALA A 37 -15.33 19.01 22.04
CA ALA A 37 -16.77 18.81 22.17
C ALA A 37 -17.51 20.05 21.62
N LEU A 38 -18.44 19.84 20.69
CA LEU A 38 -19.18 20.91 20.01
C LEU A 38 -20.59 21.09 20.55
N ALA A 39 -21.26 19.99 20.87
CA ALA A 39 -22.60 20.01 21.44
C ALA A 39 -22.91 18.70 22.18
N LEU A 40 -23.80 18.77 23.16
CA LEU A 40 -24.43 17.59 23.77
C LEU A 40 -25.93 17.64 23.43
N GLU A 41 -26.31 16.87 22.41
CA GLU A 41 -27.69 16.79 21.92
C GLU A 41 -28.39 15.60 22.59
N GLY A 42 -28.98 15.83 23.77
CA GLY A 42 -29.62 14.77 24.56
C GLY A 42 -28.60 13.75 25.08
N GLU A 43 -28.65 12.53 24.55
CA GLU A 43 -27.70 11.43 24.87
C GLU A 43 -26.58 11.30 23.82
N VAL A 44 -26.40 12.28 22.93
CA VAL A 44 -25.35 12.25 21.90
C VAL A 44 -24.37 13.41 22.06
N LEU A 45 -23.10 13.10 22.35
CA LEU A 45 -22.00 14.05 22.34
C LEU A 45 -21.47 14.22 20.92
N VAL A 46 -21.58 15.42 20.38
CA VAL A 46 -21.02 15.80 19.07
C VAL A 46 -19.59 16.30 19.27
N VAL A 47 -18.62 15.60 18.72
CA VAL A 47 -17.19 15.95 18.81
C VAL A 47 -16.70 16.39 17.43
N GLY A 48 -16.09 17.57 17.40
CA GLY A 48 -15.40 18.10 16.23
C GLY A 48 -13.98 17.56 16.17
N VAL A 49 -13.56 17.02 15.02
CA VAL A 49 -12.20 16.56 14.79
C VAL A 49 -11.59 17.27 13.59
N VAL A 50 -10.29 17.57 13.67
CA VAL A 50 -9.55 18.33 12.63
C VAL A 50 -9.41 17.51 11.34
N HIS A 51 -9.43 16.18 11.41
CA HIS A 51 -9.22 15.29 10.26
C HIS A 51 -10.53 14.58 9.86
N GLY A 52 -11.12 14.96 8.72
CA GLY A 52 -12.42 14.42 8.29
C GLY A 52 -12.44 12.92 7.99
N GLY A 53 -11.31 12.35 7.55
CA GLY A 53 -11.17 10.90 7.35
C GLY A 53 -11.02 10.08 8.64
N ALA A 54 -10.80 10.74 9.78
CA ALA A 54 -10.67 10.10 11.09
C ALA A 54 -12.01 9.86 11.79
N ALA A 55 -13.09 10.53 11.36
CA ALA A 55 -14.35 10.54 12.08
C ALA A 55 -14.94 9.14 12.26
N GLU A 56 -15.00 8.37 11.17
CA GLU A 56 -15.54 7.01 11.19
C GLU A 56 -14.64 6.05 12.00
N TRP A 57 -13.33 6.22 11.96
CA TRP A 57 -12.39 5.39 12.71
C TRP A 57 -12.44 5.66 14.22
N ILE A 58 -12.56 6.94 14.61
CA ILE A 58 -12.73 7.33 16.02
C ILE A 58 -14.04 6.76 16.55
N GLU A 59 -15.14 6.88 15.79
CA GLU A 59 -16.46 6.39 16.16
C GLU A 59 -16.52 4.86 16.27
N LYS A 60 -15.96 4.13 15.30
CA LYS A 60 -16.10 2.67 15.24
C LYS A 60 -15.02 1.88 15.97
N ARG A 61 -13.87 2.47 16.30
CA ARG A 61 -12.70 1.72 16.80
C ARG A 61 -12.05 2.32 18.05
N MET A 62 -11.81 3.63 18.08
CA MET A 62 -11.13 4.25 19.21
C MET A 62 -12.06 4.44 20.42
N LEU A 63 -13.26 4.98 20.20
CA LEU A 63 -14.22 5.23 21.27
C LEU A 63 -14.72 3.94 21.94
N PRO A 64 -14.96 2.82 21.21
CA PRO A 64 -15.21 1.53 21.85
C PRO A 64 -14.04 1.01 22.69
N ALA A 65 -12.79 1.20 22.23
CA ALA A 65 -11.61 0.78 22.99
C ALA A 65 -11.42 1.60 24.27
N GLN A 66 -11.82 2.88 24.27
CA GLN A 66 -11.75 3.79 25.42
C GLN A 66 -13.08 3.94 26.17
N ARG A 67 -13.99 2.97 26.02
CA ARG A 67 -15.36 3.04 26.55
C ARG A 67 -15.40 3.29 28.07
N ARG A 68 -14.47 2.71 28.83
CA ARG A 68 -14.40 2.91 30.29
C ARG A 68 -14.07 4.34 30.69
N ALA A 69 -13.15 4.99 29.96
CA ALA A 69 -12.84 6.40 30.16
C ALA A 69 -14.02 7.27 29.71
N LEU A 70 -14.64 6.93 28.58
CA LEU A 70 -15.80 7.66 28.06
C LEU A 70 -16.98 7.62 29.03
N ASP A 71 -17.34 6.45 29.58
CA ASP A 71 -18.44 6.31 30.54
C ASP A 71 -18.15 7.01 31.89
N ARG A 72 -16.87 7.24 32.23
CA ARG A 72 -16.47 8.00 33.44
C ARG A 72 -16.78 9.48 33.33
N TYR A 73 -16.54 10.09 32.15
CA TYR A 73 -16.74 11.53 31.93
C TYR A 73 -18.12 11.85 31.31
N PHE A 74 -18.68 10.92 30.54
CA PHE A 74 -19.96 11.03 29.82
C PHE A 74 -20.77 9.73 29.95
N PRO A 75 -21.36 9.45 31.14
CA PRO A 75 -22.09 8.21 31.39
C PRO A 75 -23.33 8.09 30.50
N GLY A 76 -23.45 6.97 29.77
CA GLY A 76 -24.63 6.65 28.96
C GLY A 76 -24.76 7.45 27.65
N VAL A 77 -23.74 8.21 27.26
CA VAL A 77 -23.78 9.08 26.08
C VAL A 77 -23.14 8.39 24.87
N ALA A 78 -23.80 8.43 23.72
CA ALA A 78 -23.23 8.04 22.44
C ALA A 78 -22.40 9.21 21.87
N VAL A 79 -21.31 8.91 21.16
CA VAL A 79 -20.44 9.96 20.60
C VAL A 79 -20.54 9.95 19.08
N LYS A 80 -20.84 11.11 18.50
CA LYS A 80 -20.90 11.32 17.05
C LYS A 80 -19.80 12.29 16.64
N VAL A 81 -18.97 11.88 15.67
CA VAL A 81 -17.81 12.66 15.26
C VAL A 81 -18.10 13.45 13.99
N ARG A 82 -17.72 14.74 13.95
CA ARG A 82 -17.87 15.61 12.78
C ARG A 82 -16.55 16.29 12.38
N PRO A 83 -16.25 16.45 11.08
CA PRO A 83 -15.08 17.20 10.64
C PRO A 83 -15.23 18.70 10.92
N LEU A 84 -14.22 19.30 11.57
CA LEU A 84 -14.07 20.74 11.67
C LEU A 84 -13.48 21.26 10.34
N HIS A 85 -14.34 21.58 9.37
CA HIS A 85 -13.88 22.27 8.16
C HIS A 85 -13.44 23.69 8.53
N ALA A 86 -12.18 24.04 8.24
CA ALA A 86 -11.70 25.41 8.37
C ALA A 86 -12.47 26.30 7.38
N ALA A 87 -13.19 27.28 7.91
CA ALA A 87 -13.78 28.34 7.13
C ALA A 87 -12.67 29.15 6.44
N GLY A 88 -12.78 29.29 5.11
CA GLY A 88 -12.25 30.42 4.33
C GLY A 88 -10.74 30.47 4.11
N ASN A 89 -10.32 30.18 2.87
CA ASN A 89 -9.54 31.13 2.08
C ASN A 89 -9.74 30.80 0.60
N GLY A 90 -10.56 31.62 -0.05
CA GLY A 90 -10.77 31.57 -1.49
C GLY A 90 -9.57 32.10 -2.24
N ASN A 91 -9.32 31.51 -3.41
CA ASN A 91 -9.08 32.27 -4.63
C ASN A 91 -9.09 31.33 -5.84
N GLY A 92 -9.95 31.66 -6.82
CA GLY A 92 -9.75 31.29 -8.21
C GLY A 92 -10.64 30.19 -8.78
N GLN A 93 -11.96 30.41 -8.77
CA GLN A 93 -12.84 29.80 -9.77
C GLN A 93 -12.48 30.36 -11.17
N GLY A 94 -12.22 29.50 -12.13
CA GLY A 94 -12.11 29.82 -13.57
C GLY A 94 -12.64 28.64 -14.39
N PRO A 95 -13.37 28.88 -15.49
CA PRO A 95 -14.32 27.93 -16.06
C PRO A 95 -13.66 26.81 -16.88
N ALA A 96 -14.38 25.71 -17.01
CA ALA A 96 -14.04 24.57 -17.86
C ALA A 96 -13.91 24.97 -19.34
N PRO A 97 -12.98 24.35 -20.10
CA PRO A 97 -13.15 24.12 -21.52
C PRO A 97 -13.72 22.72 -21.78
N ASP A 98 -14.68 22.71 -22.68
CA ASP A 98 -15.46 21.58 -23.16
C ASP A 98 -14.63 20.42 -23.76
N GLY A 99 -15.14 19.21 -23.50
CA GLY A 99 -15.41 18.18 -24.51
C GLY A 99 -14.26 17.68 -25.37
N GLN A 100 -13.69 16.52 -25.00
CA GLN A 100 -13.39 15.44 -25.95
C GLN A 100 -13.69 14.08 -25.33
N ASP A 101 -14.54 13.34 -26.04
CA ASP A 101 -15.08 12.03 -25.70
C ASP A 101 -13.99 10.96 -25.51
N LEU A 102 -14.08 10.21 -24.40
CA LEU A 102 -13.42 8.92 -24.22
C LEU A 102 -14.50 7.86 -23.98
N PRO A 103 -14.39 6.68 -24.62
CA PRO A 103 -15.50 5.71 -24.71
C PRO A 103 -15.77 5.06 -23.35
N ALA A 104 -17.06 4.91 -23.06
CA ALA A 104 -17.58 4.14 -21.95
C ALA A 104 -17.15 2.67 -22.09
N GLY A 105 -16.15 2.25 -21.32
CA GLY A 105 -15.91 0.86 -21.01
C GLY A 105 -16.89 0.44 -19.94
N GLU A 106 -17.80 -0.47 -20.30
CA GLU A 106 -18.74 -1.14 -19.40
C GLU A 106 -17.95 -1.71 -18.20
N ALA A 107 -18.15 -1.11 -17.03
CA ALA A 107 -17.72 -1.66 -15.77
C ALA A 107 -18.82 -2.60 -15.30
N ASP A 108 -18.58 -3.90 -15.46
CA ASP A 108 -19.40 -4.91 -14.81
C ASP A 108 -19.29 -4.70 -13.29
N ASP A 109 -20.44 -4.44 -12.67
CA ASP A 109 -20.64 -4.35 -11.23
C ASP A 109 -20.42 -5.75 -10.60
N GLU A 110 -19.18 -6.12 -10.35
CA GLU A 110 -18.86 -7.22 -9.43
C GLU A 110 -18.82 -6.68 -7.99
N ALA A 111 -19.76 -7.20 -7.20
CA ALA A 111 -20.00 -6.85 -5.82
C ALA A 111 -18.73 -6.94 -4.94
N ASP A 112 -18.64 -6.01 -3.99
CA ASP A 112 -17.66 -5.98 -2.90
C ASP A 112 -17.65 -7.30 -2.11
N GLU A 113 -16.82 -8.27 -2.52
CA GLU A 113 -16.39 -9.34 -1.63
C GLU A 113 -15.36 -8.77 -0.65
N ALA A 114 -15.74 -8.70 0.63
CA ALA A 114 -14.81 -8.44 1.71
C ALA A 114 -13.77 -9.56 1.75
N VAL A 115 -12.55 -9.26 1.29
CA VAL A 115 -11.42 -10.20 1.34
C VAL A 115 -11.15 -10.58 2.79
N GLU A 116 -11.44 -11.83 3.14
CA GLU A 116 -11.08 -12.43 4.42
C GLU A 116 -9.56 -12.62 4.46
N PHE A 117 -8.91 -11.97 5.43
CA PHE A 117 -7.47 -12.11 5.67
C PHE A 117 -7.25 -13.36 6.54
N ASP A 118 -6.63 -14.40 5.98
CA ASP A 118 -6.35 -15.64 6.72
C ASP A 118 -5.22 -15.46 7.74
N ALA A 119 -5.40 -16.07 8.91
CA ALA A 119 -4.76 -15.75 10.18
C ALA A 119 -3.39 -16.39 10.40
N VAL A 120 -2.41 -16.10 9.53
CA VAL A 120 -0.99 -16.47 9.74
C VAL A 120 -0.04 -15.26 9.70
N THR A 121 -0.56 -14.07 9.37
CA THR A 121 0.14 -12.78 9.46
C THR A 121 -0.58 -11.92 10.50
N ASP A 122 0.14 -11.21 11.37
CA ASP A 122 -0.47 -10.21 12.25
C ASP A 122 -1.26 -9.23 11.36
N PRO A 123 -2.61 -9.18 11.48
CA PRO A 123 -3.44 -8.33 10.65
C PRO A 123 -3.06 -6.85 10.78
N ALA A 124 -2.40 -6.44 11.88
CA ALA A 124 -1.92 -5.07 12.07
C ALA A 124 -0.76 -4.70 11.15
N LEU A 125 0.13 -5.65 10.83
CA LEU A 125 1.29 -5.44 9.95
C LEU A 125 0.89 -5.53 8.47
N ALA A 126 0.01 -6.47 8.12
CA ALA A 126 -0.54 -6.58 6.77
C ALA A 126 -1.47 -5.39 6.41
N ARG A 127 -2.14 -4.80 7.42
CA ARG A 127 -2.97 -3.59 7.28
C ARG A 127 -2.22 -2.31 7.64
N PHE A 128 -0.90 -2.36 7.88
CA PHE A 128 -0.11 -1.16 8.13
C PHE A 128 0.02 -0.37 6.83
N ASP A 129 -0.93 0.53 6.64
CA ASP A 129 -0.92 1.45 5.53
C ASP A 129 0.16 2.51 5.79
N VAL A 130 1.25 2.39 5.04
CA VAL A 130 2.39 3.32 5.10
C VAL A 130 1.96 4.76 4.76
N SER A 131 0.81 4.97 4.08
CA SER A 131 0.24 6.30 3.84
C SER A 131 -0.44 6.90 5.08
N LEU A 132 -0.94 6.08 6.02
CA LEU A 132 -1.54 6.55 7.27
C LEU A 132 -0.49 7.11 8.25
N ALA A 133 0.80 6.89 8.01
CA ALA A 133 1.92 7.48 8.77
C ALA A 133 2.22 8.96 8.40
N GLY A 134 1.36 9.60 7.60
CA GLY A 134 1.42 11.00 7.18
C GLY A 134 1.43 11.18 5.67
N TRP A 135 0.75 12.25 5.20
CA TRP A 135 0.39 12.55 3.79
C TRP A 135 1.56 12.72 2.78
N SER A 136 2.80 12.45 3.17
CA SER A 136 3.99 12.62 2.31
C SER A 136 5.03 11.49 2.42
N LYS A 137 4.72 10.36 3.06
CA LYS A 137 5.69 9.27 3.28
C LYS A 137 5.56 8.05 2.36
N LEU A 138 4.43 7.86 1.66
CA LEU A 138 4.29 6.72 0.74
C LEU A 138 5.21 6.86 -0.49
N ALA A 139 5.43 8.08 -0.97
CA ALA A 139 6.44 8.35 -2.00
C ALA A 139 7.83 7.98 -1.49
N ASN A 140 8.20 8.43 -0.28
CA ASN A 140 9.55 8.22 0.23
C ASN A 140 9.83 6.75 0.54
N TYR A 141 8.93 6.02 1.22
CA TYR A 141 9.17 4.59 1.50
C TYR A 141 9.30 3.76 0.21
N ALA A 142 8.42 4.01 -0.75
CA ALA A 142 8.47 3.32 -2.03
C ALA A 142 9.76 3.66 -2.81
N LEU A 143 10.17 4.93 -2.82
CA LEU A 143 11.41 5.38 -3.46
C LEU A 143 12.67 4.88 -2.71
N ASP A 144 12.64 4.83 -1.39
CA ASP A 144 13.79 4.51 -0.54
C ASP A 144 14.10 3.01 -0.50
N PHE A 145 13.07 2.16 -0.64
CA PHE A 145 13.20 0.71 -0.45
C PHE A 145 12.65 -0.11 -1.61
N TRP A 146 11.40 0.13 -2.03
CA TRP A 146 10.80 -0.65 -3.12
C TRP A 146 11.48 -0.42 -4.47
N ALA A 147 11.95 0.80 -4.75
CA ALA A 147 12.65 1.11 -5.99
C ALA A 147 13.97 0.35 -6.12
N GLU A 148 14.69 0.15 -5.01
CA GLU A 148 15.91 -0.66 -4.98
C GLU A 148 15.60 -2.15 -5.14
N LEU A 149 14.62 -2.66 -4.38
CA LEU A 149 14.22 -4.07 -4.43
C LEU A 149 13.77 -4.49 -5.85
N LEU A 150 12.86 -3.73 -6.44
CA LEU A 150 12.31 -4.03 -7.76
C LEU A 150 13.33 -3.70 -8.87
N GLY A 151 14.14 -2.69 -8.65
CA GLY A 151 14.95 -2.03 -9.67
C GLY A 151 14.13 -1.04 -10.51
N PRO A 152 14.81 -0.18 -11.30
CA PRO A 152 14.20 1.00 -11.90
C PRO A 152 13.08 0.68 -12.88
N VAL A 153 13.25 -0.34 -13.74
CA VAL A 153 12.24 -0.66 -14.77
C VAL A 153 10.97 -1.24 -14.16
N ALA A 154 11.10 -2.15 -13.18
CA ALA A 154 9.94 -2.76 -12.51
C ALA A 154 9.19 -1.72 -11.68
N PHE A 155 9.91 -0.88 -10.93
CA PHE A 155 9.31 0.21 -10.16
C PHE A 155 8.58 1.22 -11.05
N MET A 156 9.19 1.64 -12.16
CA MET A 156 8.53 2.53 -13.13
C MET A 156 7.31 1.87 -13.79
N THR A 157 7.38 0.57 -14.08
CA THR A 157 6.23 -0.18 -14.63
C THR A 157 5.06 -0.17 -13.64
N TRP A 158 5.33 -0.39 -12.34
CA TRP A 158 4.32 -0.28 -11.29
C TRP A 158 3.73 1.14 -11.22
N LEU A 159 4.57 2.18 -11.24
CA LEU A 159 4.11 3.57 -11.20
C LEU A 159 3.18 3.92 -12.37
N VAL A 160 3.53 3.49 -13.59
CA VAL A 160 2.71 3.72 -14.79
C VAL A 160 1.34 3.07 -14.63
N ILE A 161 1.30 1.78 -14.29
CA ILE A 161 0.03 1.05 -14.13
C ILE A 161 -0.82 1.66 -13.01
N ARG A 162 -0.19 2.02 -11.87
CA ARG A 162 -0.88 2.68 -10.76
C ARG A 162 -1.46 4.03 -11.14
N HIS A 163 -0.72 4.83 -11.91
CA HIS A 163 -1.13 6.18 -12.30
C HIS A 163 -2.31 6.15 -13.29
N GLU A 164 -2.42 5.10 -14.10
CA GLU A 164 -3.55 4.91 -15.00
C GLU A 164 -4.86 4.55 -14.28
N ASP A 165 -4.80 4.09 -13.03
CA ASP A 165 -6.01 4.03 -12.19
C ASP A 165 -6.44 5.46 -11.86
N ILE A 166 -7.48 5.97 -12.53
CA ILE A 166 -8.06 7.31 -12.33
C ILE A 166 -9.26 7.33 -11.36
N ARG A 167 -9.64 6.17 -10.79
CA ARG A 167 -10.82 6.08 -9.90
C ARG A 167 -10.62 6.93 -8.65
N ARG A 168 -11.68 7.60 -8.17
CA ARG A 168 -11.62 8.41 -6.93
C ARG A 168 -11.53 7.56 -5.67
N LYS A 169 -12.32 6.49 -5.59
CA LYS A 169 -12.27 5.50 -4.50
C LYS A 169 -11.30 4.39 -4.89
N LYS A 170 -10.14 4.35 -4.24
CA LYS A 170 -9.13 3.32 -4.50
C LYS A 170 -9.42 2.06 -3.70
N THR A 171 -9.37 0.92 -4.38
CA THR A 171 -9.28 -0.41 -3.77
C THR A 171 -7.81 -0.76 -3.53
N ALA A 172 -7.55 -1.84 -2.77
CA ALA A 172 -6.18 -2.33 -2.52
C ALA A 172 -5.43 -2.66 -3.83
N TRP A 173 -6.17 -3.06 -4.86
CA TRP A 173 -5.66 -3.33 -6.21
C TRP A 173 -6.21 -2.35 -7.23
N THR A 174 -5.43 -2.05 -8.27
CA THR A 174 -5.94 -1.42 -9.49
C THR A 174 -6.93 -2.36 -10.20
N PRO A 175 -7.83 -1.87 -11.08
CA PRO A 175 -8.64 -2.77 -11.87
C PRO A 175 -7.73 -3.55 -12.84
N THR A 176 -8.20 -4.72 -13.29
CA THR A 176 -7.49 -5.51 -14.30
C THR A 176 -7.58 -4.79 -15.64
N MET A 177 -6.45 -4.24 -16.12
CA MET A 177 -6.39 -3.54 -17.40
C MET A 177 -5.52 -4.28 -18.41
N ARG A 178 -5.78 -4.05 -19.70
CA ARG A 178 -4.99 -4.60 -20.80
C ARG A 178 -3.83 -3.65 -21.12
N TYR A 179 -2.62 -4.20 -21.10
CA TYR A 179 -1.41 -3.45 -21.42
C TYR A 179 -0.72 -4.01 -22.65
N SER A 180 -0.37 -3.13 -23.58
CA SER A 180 0.57 -3.51 -24.63
C SER A 180 2.00 -3.43 -24.07
N VAL A 181 2.82 -4.44 -24.39
CA VAL A 181 4.24 -4.45 -23.96
C VAL A 181 4.98 -3.25 -24.52
N SER A 182 4.65 -2.81 -25.74
CA SER A 182 5.26 -1.63 -26.36
C SER A 182 4.97 -0.34 -25.56
N HIS A 183 3.73 -0.18 -25.09
CA HIS A 183 3.34 0.98 -24.26
C HIS A 183 4.10 0.99 -22.93
N LEU A 184 4.08 -0.11 -22.19
CA LEU A 184 4.83 -0.23 -20.94
C LEU A 184 6.33 -0.02 -21.14
N ALA A 185 6.90 -0.57 -22.22
CA ALA A 185 8.31 -0.42 -22.52
C ALA A 185 8.68 1.03 -22.85
N ALA A 186 7.85 1.73 -23.61
CA ALA A 186 8.07 3.14 -23.94
C ALA A 186 8.11 4.02 -22.68
N LEU A 187 7.21 3.78 -21.73
CA LEU A 187 7.09 4.60 -20.52
C LEU A 187 8.08 4.21 -19.41
N ALA A 188 8.38 2.92 -19.23
CA ALA A 188 9.14 2.42 -18.07
C ALA A 188 10.54 1.88 -18.41
N ALA A 189 10.85 1.60 -19.68
CA ALA A 189 12.06 0.88 -20.08
C ALA A 189 12.80 1.48 -21.29
N GLY A 190 12.50 2.73 -21.68
CA GLY A 190 13.12 3.37 -22.85
C GLY A 190 12.90 2.61 -24.16
N GLY A 191 11.74 1.94 -24.30
CA GLY A 191 11.40 1.10 -25.45
C GLY A 191 11.87 -0.35 -25.38
N ASN A 192 12.60 -0.75 -24.33
CA ASN A 192 13.09 -2.13 -24.19
C ASN A 192 11.98 -3.10 -23.75
N ARG A 193 11.32 -3.72 -24.71
CA ARG A 193 10.24 -4.72 -24.49
C ARG A 193 10.68 -5.93 -23.65
N GLN A 194 11.92 -6.37 -23.80
CA GLN A 194 12.47 -7.51 -23.05
C GLN A 194 12.70 -7.15 -21.58
N ALA A 195 12.92 -5.87 -21.26
CA ALA A 195 12.99 -5.43 -19.88
C ALA A 195 11.63 -5.47 -19.17
N ILE A 196 10.51 -5.43 -19.92
CA ILE A 196 9.16 -5.60 -19.38
C ILE A 196 8.79 -7.07 -19.21
N THR A 197 9.02 -7.87 -20.26
CA THR A 197 8.51 -9.24 -20.38
C THR A 197 9.49 -10.34 -19.93
N GLY A 198 10.76 -9.99 -19.74
CA GLY A 198 11.81 -10.96 -19.51
C GLY A 198 12.31 -11.59 -20.80
N VAL A 199 13.45 -12.27 -20.72
CA VAL A 199 14.08 -12.87 -21.91
C VAL A 199 14.99 -14.03 -21.51
N TRP A 200 14.96 -15.09 -22.32
CA TRP A 200 15.95 -16.16 -22.25
C TRP A 200 17.31 -15.65 -22.73
N ARG A 201 18.34 -15.81 -21.90
CA ARG A 201 19.72 -15.44 -22.23
C ARG A 201 20.58 -16.69 -22.30
N THR A 202 21.38 -16.80 -23.35
CA THR A 202 22.39 -17.84 -23.46
C THR A 202 23.54 -17.55 -22.49
N CYS A 203 24.00 -18.57 -21.80
CA CYS A 203 25.17 -18.47 -20.94
C CYS A 203 26.41 -18.93 -21.69
N HIS A 204 27.47 -18.13 -21.68
CA HIS A 204 28.75 -18.51 -22.29
C HIS A 204 29.63 -19.36 -21.37
N ALA A 205 29.24 -19.59 -20.11
CA ALA A 205 29.87 -20.59 -19.24
C ALA A 205 29.55 -22.04 -19.67
N ALA A 206 28.79 -22.20 -20.75
CA ALA A 206 28.31 -23.46 -21.27
C ALA A 206 29.42 -24.35 -21.88
N SER A 207 30.60 -23.78 -22.16
CA SER A 207 31.80 -24.54 -22.56
C SER A 207 32.30 -25.55 -21.53
N ILE A 208 31.73 -25.58 -20.32
CA ILE A 208 32.15 -26.45 -19.19
C ILE A 208 31.06 -27.46 -18.80
N LEU A 209 30.01 -27.62 -19.62
CA LEU A 209 28.93 -28.58 -19.37
C LEU A 209 29.46 -30.02 -19.51
N LYS A 210 29.64 -30.73 -18.38
CA LYS A 210 30.09 -32.14 -18.35
C LYS A 210 28.94 -33.15 -18.30
N ASP A 211 27.83 -32.81 -17.64
CA ASP A 211 26.79 -33.79 -17.26
C ASP A 211 25.41 -33.53 -17.88
N GLY A 212 25.32 -32.71 -18.94
CA GLY A 212 24.03 -32.36 -19.56
C GLY A 212 23.07 -31.56 -18.67
N LYS A 213 23.56 -30.99 -17.56
CA LYS A 213 22.81 -30.13 -16.63
C LYS A 213 23.24 -28.67 -16.77
N PRO A 214 22.34 -27.68 -16.62
CA PRO A 214 22.73 -26.27 -16.67
C PRO A 214 23.83 -25.97 -15.61
N CYS A 215 24.73 -25.03 -15.90
CA CYS A 215 25.74 -24.63 -14.91
C CYS A 215 25.07 -24.08 -13.64
N ALA A 216 25.76 -24.12 -12.49
CA ALA A 216 25.20 -23.72 -11.20
C ALA A 216 24.45 -22.37 -11.25
N ARG A 217 25.08 -21.37 -11.89
CA ARG A 217 24.50 -20.03 -12.09
C ARG A 217 23.21 -20.02 -12.92
N CYS A 218 23.11 -20.89 -13.92
CA CYS A 218 21.89 -21.00 -14.71
C CYS A 218 20.82 -21.78 -13.94
N ALA A 219 21.20 -22.85 -13.22
CA ALA A 219 20.28 -23.65 -12.44
C ALA A 219 19.49 -22.82 -11.42
N GLU A 220 20.15 -21.90 -10.71
CA GLU A 220 19.51 -20.94 -9.78
C GLU A 220 18.49 -19.99 -10.44
N ARG A 221 18.54 -19.85 -11.77
CA ARG A 221 17.73 -18.89 -12.55
C ARG A 221 16.74 -19.59 -13.49
N GLY A 222 16.34 -20.81 -13.14
CA GLY A 222 15.45 -21.63 -13.98
C GLY A 222 16.10 -22.05 -15.30
N GLY A 223 17.42 -22.24 -15.29
CA GLY A 223 18.21 -22.50 -16.48
C GLY A 223 17.89 -23.83 -17.13
N GLN A 224 18.02 -23.88 -18.45
CA GLN A 224 17.72 -25.03 -19.28
C GLN A 224 18.89 -25.30 -20.23
N VAL A 225 19.14 -26.57 -20.54
CA VAL A 225 20.07 -26.96 -21.60
C VAL A 225 19.30 -27.01 -22.92
N VAL A 226 19.82 -26.32 -23.93
CA VAL A 226 19.16 -26.21 -25.25
C VAL A 226 19.83 -27.14 -26.25
N GLU A 227 21.17 -27.20 -26.21
CA GLU A 227 22.02 -28.02 -27.07
C GLU A 227 23.19 -28.58 -26.24
N PRO A 228 23.90 -29.61 -26.73
CA PRO A 228 25.14 -30.06 -26.11
C PRO A 228 26.09 -28.88 -25.89
N HIS A 229 26.48 -28.65 -24.64
CA HIS A 229 27.33 -27.52 -24.25
C HIS A 229 26.74 -26.11 -24.46
N VAL A 230 25.41 -25.98 -24.52
CA VAL A 230 24.71 -24.67 -24.51
C VAL A 230 23.61 -24.68 -23.45
N CYS A 231 23.76 -23.83 -22.43
CA CYS A 231 22.70 -23.56 -21.46
C CYS A 231 22.19 -22.12 -21.58
N ARG A 232 20.90 -21.94 -21.29
CA ARG A 232 20.23 -20.64 -21.20
C ARG A 232 19.62 -20.46 -19.81
N TYR A 233 19.41 -19.22 -19.41
CA TYR A 233 18.71 -18.87 -18.18
C TYR A 233 17.65 -17.81 -18.44
N TRP A 234 16.59 -17.82 -17.64
CA TRP A 234 15.58 -16.77 -17.71
C TRP A 234 16.10 -15.51 -17.03
N ARG A 235 16.07 -14.38 -17.73
CA ARG A 235 16.28 -13.06 -17.13
C ARG A 235 14.92 -12.43 -16.87
N PRO A 236 14.48 -12.31 -15.60
CA PRO A 236 13.18 -11.74 -15.26
C PRO A 236 13.01 -10.31 -15.77
N GLY A 237 11.84 -10.03 -16.34
CA GLY A 237 11.38 -8.70 -16.71
C GLY A 237 10.73 -7.94 -15.55
N ALA A 238 10.20 -6.76 -15.85
CA ALA A 238 9.44 -5.95 -14.92
C ALA A 238 8.23 -6.70 -14.36
N LEU A 239 7.42 -7.29 -15.25
CA LEU A 239 6.20 -8.00 -14.85
C LEU A 239 6.51 -9.21 -13.97
N ASP A 240 7.57 -9.96 -14.28
CA ASP A 240 8.03 -11.09 -13.47
C ASP A 240 8.45 -10.64 -12.06
N ARG A 241 9.17 -9.52 -11.96
CA ARG A 241 9.64 -8.98 -10.66
C ARG A 241 8.48 -8.49 -9.81
N LEU A 242 7.54 -7.76 -10.41
CA LEU A 242 6.35 -7.29 -9.70
C LEU A 242 5.48 -8.47 -9.21
N HIS A 243 5.36 -9.52 -10.04
CA HIS A 243 4.64 -10.73 -9.67
C HIS A 243 5.35 -11.51 -8.56
N ALA A 244 6.68 -11.69 -8.64
CA ALA A 244 7.47 -12.39 -7.64
C ALA A 244 7.42 -11.75 -6.24
N GLU A 245 7.21 -10.43 -6.18
CA GLU A 245 7.05 -9.69 -4.93
C GLU A 245 5.57 -9.55 -4.50
N GLY A 246 4.65 -10.25 -5.17
CA GLY A 246 3.24 -10.31 -4.80
C GLY A 246 2.45 -9.02 -5.06
N ILE A 247 3.04 -8.02 -5.70
CA ILE A 247 2.42 -6.69 -5.92
C ILE A 247 1.81 -6.53 -7.32
N ALA A 248 1.89 -7.58 -8.16
CA ALA A 248 1.20 -7.64 -9.43
C ALA A 248 0.61 -9.02 -9.71
N ILE A 249 -0.60 -9.02 -10.27
CA ILE A 249 -1.21 -10.19 -10.89
C ILE A 249 -1.11 -9.96 -12.39
N VAL A 250 -0.43 -10.88 -13.07
CA VAL A 250 -0.12 -10.79 -14.50
C VAL A 250 -0.71 -12.01 -15.19
N GLU A 251 -1.78 -11.80 -15.94
CA GLU A 251 -2.32 -12.83 -16.81
C GLU A 251 -1.75 -12.64 -18.21
N ARG A 252 -1.16 -13.69 -18.74
CA ARG A 252 -0.66 -13.75 -20.11
C ARG A 252 -1.60 -14.65 -20.92
N ARG A 253 -2.18 -14.11 -21.99
CA ARG A 253 -2.96 -14.90 -22.97
C ARG A 253 -2.36 -14.78 -24.37
N GLY A 254 -2.21 -15.92 -25.04
CA GLY A 254 -1.66 -16.01 -26.39
C GLY A 254 -0.14 -16.19 -26.47
N GLU A 255 0.37 -16.34 -27.68
CA GLU A 255 1.78 -16.59 -27.99
C GLU A 255 2.36 -15.53 -28.95
N GLY A 256 3.67 -15.30 -28.86
CA GLY A 256 4.39 -14.39 -29.76
C GLY A 256 3.82 -12.97 -29.81
N GLY A 257 3.64 -12.45 -31.02
CA GLY A 257 3.16 -11.08 -31.27
C GLY A 257 1.69 -10.82 -30.91
N GLY A 258 0.90 -11.87 -30.69
CA GLY A 258 -0.51 -11.77 -30.24
C GLY A 258 -0.68 -11.83 -28.72
N THR A 259 0.42 -11.80 -27.95
CA THR A 259 0.36 -11.93 -26.50
C THR A 259 -0.31 -10.70 -25.88
N VAL A 260 -1.42 -10.93 -25.18
CA VAL A 260 -2.13 -9.91 -24.40
C VAL A 260 -1.76 -10.08 -22.93
N TYR A 261 -1.33 -8.98 -22.31
CA TYR A 261 -1.09 -8.92 -20.87
C TYR A 261 -2.26 -8.21 -20.20
N ARG A 262 -2.92 -8.90 -19.28
CA ARG A 262 -3.84 -8.28 -18.33
C ARG A 262 -3.11 -8.16 -17.01
N VAL A 263 -3.03 -6.94 -16.49
CA VAL A 263 -2.25 -6.65 -15.29
C VAL A 263 -3.10 -5.83 -14.34
N ARG A 264 -3.04 -6.19 -13.06
CA ARG A 264 -3.41 -5.33 -11.94
C ARG A 264 -2.28 -5.31 -10.94
N VAL A 265 -2.08 -4.16 -10.30
CA VAL A 265 -1.03 -3.96 -9.31
C VAL A 265 -1.61 -3.46 -8.01
N PHE A 266 -0.83 -3.60 -6.93
CA PHE A 266 -1.21 -3.10 -5.63
C PHE A 266 -1.15 -1.56 -5.60
N THR A 267 -2.21 -0.90 -5.14
CA THR A 267 -2.34 0.56 -5.18
C THR A 267 -1.41 1.26 -4.19
N LEU A 268 -1.13 0.63 -3.05
CA LEU A 268 -0.30 1.18 -1.97
C LEU A 268 0.69 0.11 -1.51
N LEU A 269 1.96 0.23 -1.90
CA LEU A 269 2.96 -0.81 -1.61
C LEU A 269 3.08 -1.07 -0.09
N PRO A 270 3.04 -2.34 0.35
CA PRO A 270 3.09 -2.67 1.77
C PRO A 270 4.50 -2.49 2.34
N LEU A 271 4.60 -2.65 3.66
CA LEU A 271 5.89 -2.75 4.34
C LEU A 271 6.68 -3.95 3.80
N LEU A 272 7.99 -3.77 3.54
CA LEU A 272 8.86 -4.88 3.15
C LEU A 272 9.00 -5.89 4.30
N THR A 273 8.98 -7.18 3.98
CA THR A 273 9.24 -8.28 4.91
C THR A 273 10.75 -8.41 5.22
N PRO A 274 11.14 -9.14 6.26
CA PRO A 274 12.55 -9.43 6.52
C PRO A 274 13.27 -10.08 5.33
N ALA A 275 12.59 -10.99 4.61
CA ALA A 275 13.12 -11.63 3.41
C ALA A 275 13.40 -10.61 2.30
N GLN A 276 12.48 -9.67 2.06
CA GLN A 276 12.66 -8.61 1.07
C GLN A 276 13.75 -7.61 1.47
N VAL A 277 13.86 -7.29 2.77
CA VAL A 277 14.92 -6.41 3.26
C VAL A 277 16.30 -7.07 3.12
N ALA A 278 16.40 -8.38 3.31
CA ALA A 278 17.65 -9.12 3.12
C ALA A 278 18.17 -9.02 1.66
N ASP A 279 17.28 -8.86 0.68
CA ASP A 279 17.62 -8.66 -0.74
C ASP A 279 18.12 -7.23 -1.05
N LEU A 280 17.94 -6.27 -0.13
CA LEU A 280 18.46 -4.90 -0.28
C LEU A 280 19.96 -4.80 0.02
N GLY A 281 20.60 -3.73 -0.45
CA GLY A 281 21.99 -3.43 -0.09
C GLY A 281 22.16 -3.12 1.41
N PRO A 282 23.35 -3.36 2.01
CA PRO A 282 23.56 -3.21 3.46
C PRO A 282 23.21 -1.82 4.01
N GLY A 283 23.48 -0.76 3.23
CA GLY A 283 23.10 0.60 3.61
C GLY A 283 21.59 0.81 3.66
N SER A 284 20.85 0.19 2.75
CA SER A 284 19.39 0.28 2.66
C SER A 284 18.72 -0.56 3.75
N GLN A 285 19.29 -1.70 4.11
CA GLN A 285 18.88 -2.47 5.30
C GLN A 285 18.98 -1.63 6.58
N GLN A 286 20.12 -0.98 6.82
CA GLN A 286 20.29 -0.11 7.99
C GLN A 286 19.31 1.07 7.99
N ARG A 287 19.05 1.68 6.83
CA ARG A 287 18.04 2.75 6.71
C ARG A 287 16.64 2.23 7.01
N HIS A 288 16.30 1.02 6.55
CA HIS A 288 15.00 0.40 6.82
C HIS A 288 14.83 0.12 8.32
N SER A 289 15.82 -0.47 8.99
CA SER A 289 15.77 -0.68 10.45
C SER A 289 15.58 0.63 11.23
N ARG A 290 16.31 1.69 10.85
CA ARG A 290 16.12 3.04 11.44
C ARG A 290 14.74 3.60 11.16
N TRP A 291 14.21 3.34 9.96
CA TRP A 291 12.86 3.78 9.57
C TRP A 291 11.79 3.07 10.40
N LEU A 292 11.89 1.75 10.62
CA LEU A 292 11.00 0.97 11.47
C LEU A 292 10.96 1.53 12.89
N LEU A 293 12.14 1.75 13.49
CA LEU A 293 12.28 2.35 14.82
C LEU A 293 11.65 3.74 14.88
N LYS A 294 11.87 4.57 13.86
CA LYS A 294 11.27 5.91 13.76
C LYS A 294 9.75 5.88 13.63
N GLN A 295 9.18 4.85 13.01
CA GLN A 295 7.73 4.67 12.92
C GLN A 295 7.14 3.97 14.16
N ASN A 296 7.97 3.62 15.16
CA ASN A 296 7.55 2.92 16.38
C ASN A 296 6.81 1.60 16.08
N LEU A 297 7.26 0.89 15.04
CA LEU A 297 6.76 -0.43 14.69
C LEU A 297 7.38 -1.48 15.62
N ASP A 298 6.61 -2.51 15.96
CA ASP A 298 7.12 -3.66 16.71
C ASP A 298 8.09 -4.46 15.83
N THR A 299 9.38 -4.15 16.00
CA THR A 299 10.47 -4.78 15.24
C THR A 299 10.58 -6.26 15.56
N ALA A 300 10.30 -6.67 16.81
CA ALA A 300 10.37 -8.07 17.22
C ALA A 300 9.25 -8.91 16.60
N ASN A 301 8.09 -8.31 16.33
CA ASN A 301 7.02 -8.95 15.58
C ASN A 301 7.32 -8.94 14.06
N TRP A 302 7.84 -7.83 13.53
CA TRP A 302 8.24 -7.74 12.12
C TRP A 302 9.33 -8.77 11.75
N GLU A 303 10.33 -8.98 12.60
CA GLU A 303 11.39 -9.98 12.40
C GLU A 303 10.89 -11.42 12.35
N ARG A 304 9.71 -11.70 12.95
CA ARG A 304 9.09 -13.03 12.95
C ARG A 304 8.30 -13.31 11.67
N LEU A 305 8.13 -12.33 10.78
CA LEU A 305 7.46 -12.55 9.51
C LEU A 305 8.28 -13.51 8.64
N THR A 306 7.74 -14.70 8.42
CA THR A 306 8.36 -15.73 7.55
C THR A 306 7.88 -15.67 6.11
N VAL A 307 6.82 -14.89 5.83
CA VAL A 307 6.28 -14.72 4.48
C VAL A 307 7.21 -13.86 3.63
N ARG A 308 7.33 -14.18 2.33
CA ARG A 308 8.14 -13.37 1.39
C ARG A 308 7.51 -12.01 1.14
N HIS A 309 6.19 -11.96 0.95
CA HIS A 309 5.46 -10.71 0.69
C HIS A 309 4.17 -10.66 1.51
N LEU A 310 3.76 -9.46 1.93
CA LEU A 310 2.51 -9.22 2.67
C LEU A 310 1.29 -9.06 1.75
N ALA A 311 1.51 -8.89 0.45
CA ALA A 311 0.43 -8.86 -0.52
C ALA A 311 -0.05 -10.29 -0.79
N LEU A 312 -1.33 -10.55 -0.50
CA LEU A 312 -1.98 -11.82 -0.83
C LEU A 312 -2.23 -11.89 -2.34
N PRO A 313 -1.99 -13.03 -3.01
CA PRO A 313 -2.53 -13.23 -4.35
C PRO A 313 -4.06 -13.12 -4.23
N ALA A 314 -4.69 -12.26 -5.03
CA ALA A 314 -6.14 -12.20 -5.08
C ALA A 314 -6.64 -13.59 -5.49
N LEU A 315 -7.42 -14.22 -4.62
CA LEU A 315 -8.26 -15.36 -4.97
C LEU A 315 -9.32 -14.90 -5.97
#